data_AF-A0A927KSN8-F1
#
_entry.id   AF-A0A927KSN8-F1
#
_cell.length_a   1.000
_cell.length_b   1.000
_cell.length_c   1.000
_cell.angle_alpha   90.00
_cell.angle_beta   90.00
_cell.angle_gamma   90.00
#
_symmetry.space_group_name_H-M   'P 1'
#
loop_
_entity.id
_entity.type
_entity.pdbx_description
1 polymer ?
#
loop_
_entity_poly.entity_id
_entity_poly.type
_entity_poly.pdbx_seq_one_letter_code
_entity_poly.pdbx_strand_id
1 'polypeptide(L)'
;MLSKTKSFQAGLFVRVIKAARVPALALCSVAAMTFGGSANAMDEVALKAAMASFGEAAQAQRLENEIAAYVKSGDLEKLTQLAEDIQAKDGEFLNILTLIVEQQEQDVSEELALMAVDPHQIALQMGPCHHANIAIRSLALMIADGAEPTIRNDVVMVDGTQLDNVFAETINRCERIKGLPQRVPQIGSLCMMTGNCSDDPDLAPQP
;
A
#
# COMPACT_ATOMS: atom_id res chain seq x y z
N MET A 1 48.43 4.38 1.94
CA MET A 1 47.68 5.13 0.91
C MET A 1 46.55 4.21 0.42
N LEU A 2 45.43 4.14 1.16
CA LEU A 2 44.16 4.87 0.93
C LEU A 2 43.51 4.58 -0.44
N SER A 3 42.51 3.69 -0.45
CA SER A 3 41.07 3.97 -0.72
C SER A 3 40.70 3.94 -2.22
N LYS A 4 39.56 3.43 -2.70
CA LYS A 4 38.31 2.97 -2.07
C LYS A 4 37.49 2.22 -3.12
N THR A 5 36.89 1.10 -2.74
CA THR A 5 35.74 0.47 -3.40
C THR A 5 34.52 1.38 -3.28
N LYS A 6 33.78 1.61 -4.38
CA LYS A 6 32.50 2.35 -4.36
C LYS A 6 31.37 1.37 -4.10
N SER A 7 30.76 1.54 -2.92
CA SER A 7 29.49 0.95 -2.50
C SER A 7 28.34 1.59 -3.28
N PHE A 8 27.43 0.77 -3.81
CA PHE A 8 26.18 1.20 -4.43
C PHE A 8 25.16 1.39 -3.30
N GLN A 9 24.86 2.64 -2.94
CA GLN A 9 23.72 2.99 -2.08
C GLN A 9 22.48 3.11 -2.96
N ALA A 10 21.52 2.20 -2.79
CA ALA A 10 20.13 2.40 -3.18
C ALA A 10 19.37 2.79 -1.92
N GLY A 11 19.34 4.09 -1.63
CA GLY A 11 18.45 4.68 -0.63
C GLY A 11 17.47 5.57 -1.38
N LEU A 12 16.23 5.13 -1.54
CA LEU A 12 15.19 5.92 -2.16
C LEU A 12 13.81 5.55 -1.61
N PHE A 13 13.50 5.99 -0.39
CA PHE A 13 12.12 6.16 0.04
C PHE A 13 11.95 7.55 0.68
N VAL A 14 11.26 8.39 -0.09
CA VAL A 14 10.45 9.56 0.27
C VAL A 14 11.02 10.53 1.32
N ARG A 15 11.75 11.54 0.83
CA ARG A 15 11.83 12.85 1.49
C ARG A 15 11.18 13.89 0.59
N VAL A 16 9.96 14.31 0.94
CA VAL A 16 9.40 15.58 0.46
C VAL A 16 9.06 16.44 1.66
N ILE A 17 10.07 17.10 2.22
CA ILE A 17 9.86 18.23 3.12
C ILE A 17 9.58 19.44 2.22
N LYS A 18 8.31 19.82 2.10
CA LYS A 18 7.88 21.02 1.39
C LYS A 18 8.29 22.25 2.21
N ALA A 19 9.43 22.85 1.91
CA ALA A 19 9.88 24.09 2.52
C ALA A 19 9.12 25.30 1.92
N ALA A 20 8.01 25.69 2.55
CA ALA A 20 7.39 26.98 2.29
C ALA A 20 8.07 28.07 3.13
N ARG A 21 8.64 29.08 2.47
CA ARG A 21 9.12 30.33 3.11
C ARG A 21 7.91 31.20 3.45
N VAL A 22 7.69 31.46 4.75
CA VAL A 22 6.84 32.56 5.24
C VAL A 22 7.59 33.24 6.41
N PRO A 23 7.65 34.59 6.47
CA PRO A 23 8.56 35.31 7.35
C PRO A 23 8.07 35.40 8.81
N ALA A 24 9.05 35.71 9.66
CA ALA A 24 9.01 35.84 11.11
C ALA A 24 7.79 36.58 11.69
N LEU A 25 7.17 36.01 12.73
CA LEU A 25 7.06 36.58 14.09
C LEU A 25 6.15 35.72 14.97
N ALA A 26 6.41 35.82 16.28
CA ALA A 26 5.62 35.32 17.43
C ALA A 26 5.93 33.90 17.92
N LEU A 27 6.81 33.87 18.92
CA LEU A 27 6.88 32.83 19.95
C LEU A 27 5.49 32.60 20.57
N CYS A 28 5.07 31.34 20.63
CA CYS A 28 4.25 30.80 21.72
C CYS A 28 4.37 29.28 21.73
N SER A 29 4.90 28.77 22.86
CA SER A 29 4.70 27.41 23.40
C SER A 29 4.78 26.24 22.41
N VAL A 30 5.97 25.61 22.34
CA VAL A 30 6.09 24.23 21.86
C VAL A 30 5.45 23.33 22.91
N ALA A 31 4.14 23.16 22.83
CA ALA A 31 3.53 21.92 23.27
C ALA A 31 4.01 20.87 22.27
N ALA A 32 5.00 20.07 22.69
CA ALA A 32 5.29 18.81 22.04
C ALA A 32 4.01 17.98 22.10
N MET A 33 3.19 18.06 21.05
CA MET A 33 2.16 17.07 20.79
C MET A 33 2.90 15.80 20.38
N THR A 34 3.42 15.11 21.39
CA THR A 34 3.66 13.68 21.30
C THR A 34 2.31 13.08 20.93
N PHE A 35 2.12 12.69 19.67
CA PHE A 35 1.14 11.65 19.33
C PHE A 35 1.65 10.35 19.95
N GLY A 36 1.62 10.29 21.28
CA GLY A 36 1.71 9.07 22.06
C GLY A 36 0.35 8.41 21.97
N GLY A 37 -0.02 7.93 20.79
CA GLY A 37 -0.91 6.80 20.72
C GLY A 37 -0.12 5.66 21.34
N SER A 38 -0.51 5.22 22.54
CA SER A 38 -0.11 3.90 23.01
C SER A 38 -0.58 2.92 21.94
N ALA A 39 0.33 2.44 21.10
CA ALA A 39 0.08 1.28 20.26
C ALA A 39 -0.20 0.13 21.24
N ASN A 40 -1.47 -0.09 21.56
CA ASN A 40 -1.86 -1.33 22.18
C ASN A 40 -1.45 -2.39 21.17
N ALA A 41 -0.65 -3.36 21.58
CA ALA A 41 -0.35 -4.48 20.71
C ALA A 41 -1.67 -5.15 20.33
N MET A 42 -1.97 -5.24 19.04
CA MET A 42 -3.12 -6.00 18.54
C MET A 42 -3.07 -7.40 19.13
N ASP A 43 -4.13 -7.82 19.83
CA ASP A 43 -4.15 -9.17 20.40
C ASP A 43 -4.23 -10.26 19.31
N GLU A 44 -3.87 -11.50 19.65
CA GLU A 44 -3.82 -12.62 18.70
C GLU A 44 -5.16 -12.87 17.99
N VAL A 45 -6.29 -12.64 18.67
CA VAL A 45 -7.63 -12.85 18.11
C VAL A 45 -7.92 -11.77 17.06
N ALA A 46 -7.61 -10.51 17.37
CA ALA A 46 -7.73 -9.39 16.46
C ALA A 46 -6.80 -9.55 15.24
N LEU A 47 -5.55 -9.98 15.46
CA LEU A 47 -4.59 -10.27 14.38
C LEU A 47 -5.12 -11.34 13.43
N LYS A 48 -5.61 -12.46 13.97
CA LYS A 48 -6.18 -13.55 13.17
C LYS A 48 -7.42 -13.12 12.41
N ALA A 49 -8.28 -12.29 13.02
CA ALA A 49 -9.46 -11.75 12.37
C ALA A 49 -9.10 -10.79 11.23
N ALA A 50 -8.11 -9.91 11.45
CA ALA A 50 -7.59 -9.02 10.43
C ALA A 50 -7.03 -9.82 9.24
N MET A 51 -6.15 -10.78 9.50
CA MET A 51 -5.60 -11.67 8.47
C MET A 51 -6.72 -12.39 7.69
N ALA A 52 -7.70 -12.98 8.36
CA ALA A 52 -8.81 -13.65 7.70
C ALA A 52 -9.59 -12.71 6.77
N SER A 53 -9.85 -11.47 7.21
CA SER A 53 -10.58 -10.49 6.38
C SER A 53 -9.82 -10.12 5.10
N PHE A 54 -8.49 -10.03 5.16
CA PHE A 54 -7.65 -9.78 4.00
C PHE A 54 -7.59 -10.98 3.04
N GLY A 55 -8.01 -12.17 3.47
CA GLY A 55 -8.13 -13.36 2.61
C GLY A 55 -9.32 -13.31 1.62
N GLU A 56 -10.19 -12.30 1.73
CA GLU A 56 -11.44 -12.22 0.97
C GLU A 56 -11.28 -11.54 -0.40
N ALA A 57 -11.37 -12.34 -1.46
CA ALA A 57 -11.20 -11.88 -2.84
C ALA A 57 -12.24 -10.82 -3.26
N ALA A 58 -13.50 -11.03 -2.87
CA ALA A 58 -14.58 -10.11 -3.21
C ALA A 58 -14.37 -8.71 -2.59
N GLN A 59 -13.63 -8.61 -1.48
CA GLN A 59 -13.32 -7.32 -0.88
C GLN A 59 -12.31 -6.53 -1.73
N ALA A 60 -11.25 -7.18 -2.20
CA ALA A 60 -10.27 -6.56 -3.08
C ALA A 60 -10.91 -6.04 -4.38
N GLN A 61 -11.81 -6.82 -4.98
CA GLN A 61 -12.54 -6.41 -6.19
C GLN A 61 -13.44 -5.19 -5.94
N ARG A 62 -14.13 -5.12 -4.79
CA ARG A 62 -14.96 -3.96 -4.45
C ARG A 62 -14.11 -2.71 -4.27
N LEU A 63 -13.03 -2.81 -3.50
CA LEU A 63 -12.12 -1.68 -3.27
C LEU A 63 -11.53 -1.16 -4.57
N GLU A 64 -11.11 -2.05 -5.47
CA GLU A 64 -10.61 -1.63 -6.77
C GLU A 64 -11.65 -0.86 -7.58
N ASN A 65 -12.89 -1.35 -7.66
CA ASN A 65 -13.95 -0.66 -8.39
C ASN A 65 -14.25 0.72 -7.79
N GLU A 66 -14.29 0.83 -6.45
CA GLU A 66 -14.52 2.09 -5.75
C GLU A 66 -13.38 3.09 -6.00
N ILE A 67 -12.13 2.67 -5.81
CA ILE A 67 -10.93 3.51 -6.03
C ILE A 67 -10.88 3.96 -7.49
N ALA A 68 -11.04 3.04 -8.44
CA ALA A 68 -11.00 3.37 -9.85
C ALA A 68 -12.13 4.33 -10.24
N ALA A 69 -13.34 4.14 -9.72
CA ALA A 69 -14.46 5.04 -9.97
C ALA A 69 -14.16 6.45 -9.46
N TYR A 70 -13.68 6.59 -8.23
CA TYR A 70 -13.37 7.91 -7.65
C TYR A 70 -12.20 8.60 -8.35
N VAL A 71 -11.16 7.87 -8.73
CA VAL A 71 -10.05 8.41 -9.52
C VAL A 71 -10.55 8.91 -10.87
N LYS A 72 -11.32 8.10 -11.60
CA LYS A 72 -11.85 8.46 -12.93
C LYS A 72 -12.80 9.65 -12.88
N SER A 73 -13.60 9.79 -11.82
CA SER A 73 -14.50 10.92 -11.64
C SER A 73 -13.84 12.16 -11.00
N GLY A 74 -12.61 12.06 -10.51
CA GLY A 74 -11.94 13.12 -9.76
C GLY A 74 -12.56 13.40 -8.38
N ASP A 75 -13.22 12.40 -7.78
CA ASP A 75 -13.92 12.55 -6.49
C ASP A 75 -12.94 12.35 -5.31
N LEU A 76 -12.15 13.40 -5.07
CA LEU A 76 -11.10 13.41 -4.04
C LEU A 76 -11.68 13.33 -2.61
N GLU A 77 -12.89 13.81 -2.39
CA GLU A 77 -13.58 13.74 -1.10
C GLU A 77 -13.86 12.28 -0.74
N LYS A 78 -14.41 11.50 -1.68
CA LYS A 78 -14.66 10.07 -1.44
C LYS A 78 -13.39 9.23 -1.37
N LEU A 79 -12.32 9.59 -2.09
CA LEU A 79 -11.01 8.93 -1.92
C LEU A 79 -10.46 9.17 -0.51
N THR A 80 -10.55 10.41 -0.02
CA THR A 80 -10.15 10.75 1.35
C THR A 80 -10.98 9.98 2.37
N GLN A 81 -12.30 9.96 2.23
CA GLN A 81 -13.18 9.21 3.14
C GLN A 81 -12.87 7.71 3.13
N LEU A 82 -12.66 7.12 1.94
CA LEU A 82 -12.29 5.70 1.82
C LEU A 82 -10.95 5.42 2.51
N ALA A 83 -9.96 6.31 2.37
CA ALA A 83 -8.68 6.18 3.04
C ALA A 83 -8.81 6.29 4.57
N GLU A 84 -9.64 7.21 5.08
CA GLU A 84 -9.95 7.32 6.50
C GLU A 84 -10.63 6.06 7.04
N ASP A 85 -11.59 5.49 6.31
CA ASP A 85 -12.27 4.26 6.67
C ASP A 85 -11.30 3.07 6.70
N ILE A 86 -10.39 2.98 5.72
CA ILE A 86 -9.31 1.98 5.69
C ILE A 86 -8.39 2.17 6.89
N GLN A 87 -7.95 3.39 7.19
CA GLN A 87 -7.05 3.66 8.31
C GLN A 87 -7.70 3.33 9.65
N ALA A 88 -8.97 3.69 9.83
CA ALA A 88 -9.71 3.42 11.05
C ALA A 88 -9.94 1.92 11.30
N LYS A 89 -10.14 1.15 10.22
CA LYS A 89 -10.46 -0.28 10.32
C LYS A 89 -9.23 -1.18 10.29
N ASP A 90 -8.31 -0.91 9.38
CA ASP A 90 -7.24 -1.81 8.98
C ASP A 90 -5.84 -1.23 9.31
N GLY A 91 -5.75 0.02 9.77
CA GLY A 91 -4.49 0.74 9.95
C GLY A 91 -3.52 0.09 10.94
N GLU A 92 -4.02 -0.47 12.04
CA GLU A 92 -3.17 -1.17 13.02
C GLU A 92 -2.52 -2.42 12.42
N PHE A 93 -3.27 -3.23 11.67
CA PHE A 93 -2.74 -4.41 10.99
C PHE A 93 -1.79 -4.03 9.85
N LEU A 94 -2.11 -3.00 9.07
CA LEU A 94 -1.21 -2.49 8.03
C LEU A 94 0.11 -1.99 8.64
N ASN A 95 0.07 -1.33 9.81
CA ASN A 95 1.28 -0.89 10.51
C ASN A 95 2.16 -2.07 10.95
N ILE A 96 1.56 -3.15 11.47
CA ILE A 96 2.29 -4.38 11.82
C ILE A 96 2.99 -4.98 10.59
N LEU A 97 2.31 -5.02 9.44
CA LEU A 97 2.90 -5.51 8.20
C LEU A 97 4.08 -4.65 7.73
N THR A 98 3.97 -3.32 7.87
CA THR A 98 5.08 -2.40 7.58
C THR A 98 6.29 -2.69 8.48
N LEU A 99 6.07 -2.83 9.79
CA LEU A 99 7.15 -3.16 10.74
C LEU A 99 7.84 -4.50 10.43
N ILE A 100 7.08 -5.50 9.95
CA ILE A 100 7.63 -6.79 9.52
C ILE A 100 8.53 -6.65 8.29
N VAL A 101 8.14 -5.84 7.32
CA VAL A 101 8.95 -5.58 6.12
C VAL A 101 10.22 -4.81 6.49
N GLU A 102 10.10 -3.77 7.31
CA GLU A 102 11.24 -2.97 7.78
C GLU A 102 12.25 -3.79 8.59
N GLN A 103 11.79 -4.78 9.37
CA GLN A 103 12.65 -5.72 10.09
C GLN A 103 13.49 -6.61 9.15
N GLN A 104 13.03 -6.89 7.93
CA GLN A 104 13.85 -7.64 6.97
C GLN A 104 15.03 -6.80 6.45
N GLU A 105 14.94 -5.47 6.57
CA GLU A 105 15.94 -4.53 6.08
C GLU A 105 16.90 -4.01 7.19
N GLN A 106 16.55 -4.14 8.48
CA GLN A 106 17.33 -3.64 9.63
C GLN A 106 17.27 -4.57 10.86
N ASP A 107 18.22 -4.44 11.80
CA ASP A 107 18.19 -5.17 13.08
C ASP A 107 16.84 -4.95 13.81
N VAL A 108 16.36 -6.03 14.46
CA VAL A 108 15.02 -6.18 15.07
C VAL A 108 14.44 -4.88 15.65
N SER A 109 13.32 -4.42 15.08
CA SER A 109 12.51 -3.36 15.69
C SER A 109 12.07 -3.79 17.10
N GLU A 110 12.48 -3.03 18.12
CA GLU A 110 12.06 -3.24 19.52
C GLU A 110 10.52 -3.23 19.64
N GLU A 111 9.85 -2.47 18.77
CA GLU A 111 8.39 -2.39 18.72
C GLU A 111 7.76 -3.73 18.33
N LEU A 112 8.27 -4.40 17.29
CA LEU A 112 7.76 -5.70 16.86
C LEU A 112 8.04 -6.80 17.88
N ALA A 113 9.18 -6.74 18.57
CA ALA A 113 9.51 -7.67 19.66
C ALA A 113 8.53 -7.57 20.85
N LEU A 114 7.93 -6.39 21.08
CA LEU A 114 6.94 -6.17 22.12
C LEU A 114 5.53 -6.64 21.75
N MET A 115 5.25 -6.89 20.46
CA MET A 115 3.91 -7.26 19.97
C MET A 115 3.64 -8.77 20.02
N ALA A 116 4.61 -9.60 20.41
CA ALA A 116 4.51 -11.07 20.38
C ALA A 116 4.06 -11.65 19.02
N VAL A 117 4.31 -10.91 17.93
CA VAL A 117 3.99 -11.30 16.56
C VAL A 117 5.16 -12.09 15.98
N ASP A 118 4.89 -13.26 15.40
CA ASP A 118 5.87 -14.03 14.62
C ASP A 118 5.76 -13.69 13.12
N PRO A 119 6.71 -12.93 12.56
CA PRO A 119 6.69 -12.52 11.16
C PRO A 119 6.68 -13.69 10.18
N HIS A 120 7.33 -14.81 10.55
CA HIS A 120 7.38 -15.99 9.71
C HIS A 120 6.03 -16.68 9.62
N GLN A 121 5.29 -16.75 10.74
CA GLN A 121 3.94 -17.32 10.73
C GLN A 121 2.96 -16.46 9.92
N ILE A 122 3.05 -15.14 10.02
CA ILE A 122 2.25 -14.24 9.18
C ILE A 122 2.55 -14.50 7.70
N ALA A 123 3.83 -14.50 7.32
CA ALA A 123 4.23 -14.74 5.94
C ALA A 123 3.74 -16.10 5.39
N LEU A 124 3.79 -17.16 6.20
CA LEU A 124 3.34 -18.51 5.81
C LEU A 124 1.81 -18.62 5.64
N GLN A 125 1.04 -17.80 6.35
CA GLN A 125 -0.43 -17.83 6.29
C GLN A 125 -0.98 -16.90 5.20
N MET A 126 -0.18 -15.95 4.74
CA MET A 126 -0.57 -15.05 3.68
C MET A 126 -0.45 -15.70 2.30
N GLY A 127 -1.36 -15.31 1.42
CA GLY A 127 -1.45 -15.83 0.06
C GLY A 127 -1.91 -14.73 -0.90
N PRO A 128 -2.14 -15.05 -2.18
CA PRO A 128 -2.43 -14.04 -3.20
C PRO A 128 -3.59 -13.09 -2.85
N CYS A 129 -4.65 -13.59 -2.21
CA CYS A 129 -5.78 -12.75 -1.79
C CYS A 129 -5.40 -11.74 -0.70
N HIS A 130 -4.54 -12.13 0.24
CA HIS A 130 -4.03 -11.24 1.27
C HIS A 130 -3.19 -10.13 0.65
N HIS A 131 -2.25 -10.50 -0.24
CA HIS A 131 -1.42 -9.52 -0.93
C HIS A 131 -2.24 -8.56 -1.80
N ALA A 132 -3.28 -9.04 -2.48
CA ALA A 132 -4.16 -8.18 -3.26
C ALA A 132 -4.91 -7.17 -2.36
N ASN A 133 -5.43 -7.63 -1.21
CA ASN A 133 -6.12 -6.77 -0.25
C ASN A 133 -5.20 -5.76 0.43
N ILE A 134 -3.93 -6.10 0.66
CA ILE A 134 -2.91 -5.17 1.16
C ILE A 134 -2.62 -4.13 0.09
N ALA A 135 -2.23 -4.57 -1.11
CA ALA A 135 -1.83 -3.67 -2.19
C ALA A 135 -2.91 -2.65 -2.53
N ILE A 136 -4.18 -3.08 -2.63
CA ILE A 136 -5.28 -2.17 -2.98
C ILE A 136 -5.57 -1.12 -1.91
N ARG A 137 -5.41 -1.47 -0.62
CA ARG A 137 -5.55 -0.51 0.48
C ARG A 137 -4.38 0.45 0.52
N SER A 138 -3.16 -0.05 0.34
CA SER A 138 -1.97 0.80 0.22
C SER A 138 -2.11 1.79 -0.93
N LEU A 139 -2.67 1.38 -2.08
CA LEU A 139 -2.95 2.28 -3.20
C LEU A 139 -3.95 3.38 -2.82
N ALA A 140 -5.07 3.05 -2.17
CA ALA A 140 -6.02 4.05 -1.69
C ALA A 140 -5.37 5.07 -0.74
N LEU A 141 -4.60 4.58 0.24
CA LEU A 141 -3.90 5.44 1.20
C LEU A 141 -2.87 6.35 0.52
N MET A 142 -2.08 5.83 -0.42
CA MET A 142 -1.11 6.62 -1.17
C MET A 142 -1.76 7.70 -2.05
N ILE A 143 -2.86 7.36 -2.73
CA ILE A 143 -3.59 8.34 -3.56
C ILE A 143 -4.15 9.46 -2.66
N ALA A 144 -4.72 9.11 -1.51
CA ALA A 144 -5.20 10.10 -0.55
C ALA A 144 -4.07 10.97 0.04
N ASP A 145 -2.86 10.42 0.19
CA ASP A 145 -1.65 11.15 0.61
C ASP A 145 -1.00 11.97 -0.53
N GLY A 146 -1.59 11.96 -1.72
CA GLY A 146 -1.21 12.82 -2.83
C GLY A 146 -0.37 12.14 -3.92
N ALA A 147 -0.29 10.80 -3.95
CA ALA A 147 0.15 10.11 -5.16
C ALA A 147 -0.79 10.43 -6.32
N GLU A 148 -0.25 10.81 -7.47
CA GLU A 148 -1.04 11.22 -8.64
C GLU A 148 -1.27 10.02 -9.56
N PRO A 149 -2.48 9.44 -9.60
CA PRO A 149 -2.79 8.36 -10.52
C PRO A 149 -2.86 8.86 -11.96
N THR A 150 -2.40 8.05 -12.92
CA THR A 150 -2.61 8.27 -14.35
C THR A 150 -3.68 7.32 -14.88
N ILE A 151 -4.49 7.76 -15.85
CA ILE A 151 -5.49 6.92 -16.51
C ILE A 151 -5.00 6.64 -17.91
N ARG A 152 -4.81 5.36 -18.24
CA ARG A 152 -4.33 4.91 -19.55
C ARG A 152 -5.21 3.75 -20.01
N ASN A 153 -5.83 3.87 -21.19
CA ASN A 153 -6.78 2.89 -21.71
C ASN A 153 -7.88 2.48 -20.71
N ASP A 154 -8.42 3.46 -19.97
CA ASP A 154 -9.43 3.26 -18.91
C ASP A 154 -8.95 2.41 -17.70
N VAL A 155 -7.64 2.20 -17.56
CA VAL A 155 -7.02 1.58 -16.39
C VAL A 155 -6.26 2.63 -15.60
N VAL A 156 -6.41 2.60 -14.28
CA VAL A 156 -5.71 3.48 -13.35
C VAL A 156 -4.35 2.89 -13.03
N MET A 157 -3.32 3.70 -13.20
CA MET A 157 -1.93 3.39 -12.84
C MET A 157 -1.47 4.33 -11.73
N VAL A 158 -0.73 3.82 -10.77
CA VAL A 158 -0.16 4.62 -9.68
C VAL A 158 1.37 4.53 -9.78
N ASP A 159 1.90 5.39 -10.63
CA ASP A 159 3.31 5.40 -11.02
C ASP A 159 4.24 5.59 -9.80
N GLY A 160 5.41 4.94 -9.83
CA GLY A 160 6.49 5.16 -8.84
C GLY A 160 6.57 4.18 -7.67
N THR A 161 5.61 3.24 -7.52
CA THR A 161 5.58 2.32 -6.35
C THR A 161 5.51 0.82 -6.68
N GLN A 162 5.29 0.45 -7.95
CA GLN A 162 5.03 -0.93 -8.42
C GLN A 162 3.83 -1.63 -7.73
N LEU A 163 3.12 -0.98 -6.82
CA LEU A 163 2.05 -1.57 -6.01
C LEU A 163 0.82 -1.91 -6.85
N ASP A 164 0.57 -1.15 -7.90
CA ASP A 164 -0.44 -1.44 -8.92
C ASP A 164 -0.12 -2.72 -9.71
N ASN A 165 1.15 -2.97 -10.03
CA ASN A 165 1.60 -4.23 -10.64
C ASN A 165 1.49 -5.42 -9.67
N VAL A 166 1.88 -5.22 -8.41
CA VAL A 166 1.70 -6.24 -7.36
C VAL A 166 0.22 -6.56 -7.17
N PHE A 167 -0.65 -5.55 -7.13
CA PHE A 167 -2.09 -5.74 -7.05
C PHE A 167 -2.61 -6.55 -8.24
N ALA A 168 -2.29 -6.12 -9.46
CA ALA A 168 -2.65 -6.79 -10.71
C ALA A 168 -2.28 -8.29 -10.71
N GLU A 169 -1.03 -8.62 -10.36
CA GLU A 169 -0.59 -10.02 -10.32
C GLU A 169 -1.34 -10.82 -9.24
N THR A 170 -1.45 -10.26 -8.04
CA THR A 170 -1.95 -10.97 -6.86
C THR A 170 -3.45 -11.17 -6.90
N ILE A 171 -4.22 -10.20 -7.40
CA ILE A 171 -5.68 -10.33 -7.55
C ILE A 171 -6.03 -11.38 -8.62
N ASN A 172 -5.32 -11.41 -9.75
CA ASN A 172 -5.52 -12.44 -10.78
C ASN A 172 -5.21 -13.85 -10.25
N ARG A 173 -4.11 -14.01 -9.48
CA ARG A 173 -3.83 -15.27 -8.78
C ARG A 173 -4.92 -15.63 -7.77
N CYS A 174 -5.38 -14.66 -6.98
CA CYS A 174 -6.44 -14.84 -6.00
C CYS A 174 -7.75 -15.33 -6.65
N GLU A 175 -8.21 -14.66 -7.71
CA GLU A 175 -9.44 -14.99 -8.44
C GLU A 175 -9.40 -16.41 -9.01
N ARG A 176 -8.28 -16.81 -9.63
CA ARG A 176 -8.09 -18.17 -10.15
C ARG A 176 -8.16 -19.22 -9.05
N ILE A 177 -7.52 -18.98 -7.91
CA ILE A 177 -7.54 -19.92 -6.77
C ILE A 177 -8.95 -20.04 -6.17
N LYS A 178 -9.69 -18.93 -6.11
CA LYS A 178 -11.05 -18.88 -5.54
C LYS A 178 -12.14 -19.28 -6.54
N GLY A 179 -11.81 -19.51 -7.80
CA GLY A 179 -12.78 -19.84 -8.85
C GLY A 179 -13.75 -18.69 -9.14
N LEU A 180 -13.31 -17.44 -8.96
CA LEU A 180 -14.14 -16.27 -9.24
C LEU A 180 -14.17 -15.95 -10.74
N PRO A 181 -15.24 -15.30 -11.23
CA PRO A 181 -15.26 -14.77 -12.59
C PRO A 181 -14.11 -13.79 -12.80
N GLN A 182 -13.48 -13.86 -13.97
CA GLN A 182 -12.52 -12.83 -14.39
C GLN A 182 -13.26 -11.51 -14.58
N ARG A 183 -12.87 -10.52 -13.81
CA ARG A 183 -13.35 -9.15 -13.93
C ARG A 183 -12.60 -8.39 -15.03
N VAL A 184 -13.14 -7.25 -15.43
CA VAL A 184 -12.37 -6.29 -16.23
C VAL A 184 -11.39 -5.58 -15.30
N PRO A 185 -10.07 -5.62 -15.57
CA PRO A 185 -9.07 -4.82 -14.88
C PRO A 185 -9.44 -3.34 -14.79
N GLN A 186 -9.31 -2.72 -13.61
CA GLN A 186 -9.51 -1.28 -13.44
C GLN A 186 -8.27 -0.59 -12.89
N ILE A 187 -7.39 -1.32 -12.20
CA ILE A 187 -6.13 -0.81 -11.65
C ILE A 187 -4.97 -1.77 -11.99
N GLY A 188 -3.84 -1.20 -12.42
CA GLY A 188 -2.56 -1.90 -12.63
C GLY A 188 -2.34 -2.52 -14.01
N SER A 189 -1.18 -3.14 -14.19
CA SER A 189 -0.72 -3.67 -15.49
C SER A 189 -1.57 -4.81 -16.04
N LEU A 190 -2.07 -4.63 -17.28
CA LEU A 190 -2.79 -5.69 -18.01
C LEU A 190 -1.88 -6.87 -18.40
N CYS A 191 -0.59 -6.64 -18.63
CA CYS A 191 0.42 -7.68 -18.86
C CYS A 191 0.56 -8.58 -17.63
N MET A 192 0.64 -7.99 -16.42
CA MET A 192 0.72 -8.76 -15.18
C MET A 192 -0.57 -9.54 -14.87
N MET A 193 -1.72 -9.02 -15.31
CA MET A 193 -3.01 -9.70 -15.13
C MET A 193 -3.28 -10.80 -16.16
N THR A 194 -3.05 -10.53 -17.43
CA THR A 194 -3.50 -11.40 -18.53
C THR A 194 -2.37 -12.18 -19.18
N GLY A 195 -1.12 -11.78 -18.97
CA GLY A 195 0.04 -12.25 -19.72
C GLY A 195 0.10 -11.69 -21.15
N ASN A 196 -0.91 -10.93 -21.60
CA ASN A 196 -0.89 -10.23 -22.87
C ASN A 196 -0.40 -8.80 -22.66
N CYS A 197 0.83 -8.54 -23.09
CA CYS A 197 1.48 -7.26 -22.88
C CYS A 197 1.26 -6.27 -24.04
N SER A 198 0.63 -6.71 -25.15
CA SER A 198 0.31 -5.82 -26.28
C SER A 198 -0.69 -4.73 -25.91
N ASP A 199 -1.56 -5.03 -24.95
CA ASP A 199 -2.67 -4.18 -24.57
C ASP A 199 -2.34 -3.40 -23.28
N ASP A 200 -1.13 -3.59 -22.74
CA ASP A 200 -0.73 -3.00 -21.47
C ASP A 200 -0.43 -1.51 -21.62
N PRO A 201 -1.12 -0.63 -20.88
CA PRO A 201 -0.89 0.81 -20.92
C PRO A 201 0.52 1.26 -20.48
N ASP A 202 1.27 0.43 -19.76
CA ASP A 202 2.68 0.69 -19.40
C ASP A 202 3.68 0.29 -20.48
N LEU A 203 3.31 -0.65 -21.34
CA LEU A 203 4.20 -1.23 -22.36
C LEU A 203 3.82 -0.82 -23.79
N ALA A 204 2.62 -0.29 -23.98
CA ALA A 204 2.20 0.30 -25.24
C ALA A 204 3.01 1.59 -25.54
N PRO A 205 3.43 1.81 -26.81
CA PRO A 205 4.10 3.05 -27.19
C PRO A 205 3.23 4.27 -26.87
N GLN A 206 3.77 5.20 -26.07
CA GLN A 206 3.10 6.47 -25.80
C GLN A 206 3.14 7.34 -27.07
N PRO A 207 2.03 8.02 -27.45
CA PRO A 207 2.01 8.97 -28.58
C PRO A 207 2.84 10.23 -28.32
#